data_AF-A0A3D4AJP4-F1
#
_entry.id   AF-A0A3D4AJP4-F1
#
_cell.length_a   1.000
_cell.length_b   1.000
_cell.length_c   1.000
_cell.angle_alpha   90.00
_cell.angle_beta   90.00
_cell.angle_gamma   90.00
#
_symmetry.space_group_name_H-M   'P 1'
#
loop_
_entity.id
_entity.type
_entity.pdbx_description
1 polymer ?
#
loop_
_entity_poly.entity_id
_entity_poly.type
_entity_poly.pdbx_seq_one_letter_code
_entity_poly.pdbx_strand_id
1 'polypeptide(L)'
;MSIKSNNNLKFTYLLGAGASVGTIPVVKRFGDGLTEFIEFLREAQSQKTNSSQIIGNLIIDAIKLSEELNSYASFDTFAKKLYLLGKVNELTVYKRVISTYILYCNLFKPRDTRYDLFFASILDKGKNEILIPDNVNLITWNYDRLADISLQSILSCDSFQLNSHVNLFNNYDLEVEKKSIENTLNIVKINGAAGAFIDNEINMRDLFITP
;
A
#
# COMPACT_ATOMS: atom_id res chain seq x y z
N MET A 1 2.72 5.63 -48.30
CA MET A 1 3.98 5.23 -47.62
C MET A 1 3.83 5.62 -46.17
N SER A 2 3.38 4.69 -45.33
CA SER A 2 3.09 4.94 -43.91
C SER A 2 4.38 4.77 -43.12
N ILE A 3 4.83 5.85 -42.48
CA ILE A 3 5.94 5.81 -41.54
C ILE A 3 5.40 5.15 -40.28
N LYS A 4 5.60 3.83 -40.13
CA LYS A 4 5.55 3.18 -38.83
C LYS A 4 6.72 3.74 -38.01
N SER A 5 6.46 4.73 -37.16
CA SER A 5 7.44 5.11 -36.14
C SER A 5 7.47 4.00 -35.09
N ASN A 6 8.38 3.06 -35.28
CA ASN A 6 8.61 1.91 -34.41
C ASN A 6 9.38 2.29 -33.13
N ASN A 7 9.09 3.46 -32.55
CA ASN A 7 9.61 3.87 -31.24
C ASN A 7 8.48 3.79 -30.24
N ASN A 8 8.19 2.59 -29.75
CA ASN A 8 7.29 2.40 -28.62
C ASN A 8 8.03 2.78 -27.33
N LEU A 9 8.24 4.10 -27.15
CA LEU A 9 8.87 4.67 -25.96
C LEU A 9 8.08 4.22 -24.72
N LYS A 10 8.76 3.48 -23.83
CA LYS A 10 8.20 3.06 -22.55
C LYS A 10 8.59 4.06 -21.46
N PHE A 11 7.60 4.51 -20.71
CA PHE A 11 7.79 5.41 -19.57
C PHE A 11 7.60 4.63 -18.28
N THR A 12 8.51 4.82 -17.33
CA THR A 12 8.38 4.24 -15.98
C THR A 12 8.38 5.37 -14.96
N TYR A 13 7.29 5.51 -14.23
CA TYR A 13 7.16 6.46 -13.13
C TYR A 13 7.60 5.81 -11.82
N LEU A 14 8.42 6.52 -11.04
CA LEU A 14 8.80 6.11 -9.70
C LEU A 14 8.13 7.04 -8.68
N LEU A 15 7.16 6.52 -7.94
CA LEU A 15 6.43 7.27 -6.94
C LEU A 15 6.90 6.90 -5.53
N GLY A 16 7.20 7.93 -4.74
CA GLY A 16 7.64 7.77 -3.36
C GLY A 16 6.58 8.14 -2.33
N ALA A 17 6.97 8.11 -1.04
CA ALA A 17 6.11 8.40 0.11
C ALA A 17 5.41 9.76 0.00
N GLY A 18 6.05 10.68 -0.74
CA GLY A 18 5.44 11.90 -1.24
C GLY A 18 4.01 11.65 -1.69
N ALA A 19 3.75 10.76 -2.66
CA ALA A 19 2.47 10.54 -3.35
C ALA A 19 1.26 10.21 -2.47
N SER A 20 1.48 9.89 -1.18
CA SER A 20 0.42 9.54 -0.23
C SER A 20 0.31 10.47 0.99
N VAL A 21 1.14 11.52 1.08
CA VAL A 21 1.26 12.40 2.27
C VAL A 21 -0.05 12.98 2.83
N GLY A 22 -1.07 13.23 2.01
CA GLY A 22 -2.36 13.73 2.47
C GLY A 22 -3.20 12.71 3.24
N THR A 23 -2.96 11.41 3.02
CA THR A 23 -3.69 10.30 3.64
C THR A 23 -2.85 9.55 4.66
N ILE A 24 -1.61 9.20 4.29
CA ILE A 24 -0.64 8.54 5.16
C ILE A 24 0.33 9.61 5.67
N PRO A 25 0.40 9.86 6.99
CA PRO A 25 1.30 10.87 7.52
C PRO A 25 2.75 10.58 7.12
N VAL A 26 3.47 11.63 6.73
CA VAL A 26 4.93 11.55 6.66
C VAL A 26 5.49 11.11 7.99
N VAL A 27 6.58 10.38 7.92
CA VAL A 27 7.25 9.70 9.03
C VAL A 27 7.34 10.50 10.33
N LYS A 28 7.65 11.80 10.27
CA LYS A 28 7.74 12.67 11.47
C LYS A 28 6.42 12.85 12.23
N ARG A 29 5.28 12.65 11.55
CA ARG A 29 3.92 12.77 12.10
C ARG A 29 3.25 11.42 12.31
N PHE A 30 4.00 10.33 12.12
CA PHE A 30 3.46 8.98 12.21
C PHE A 30 3.05 8.64 13.65
N GLY A 31 3.79 9.12 14.65
CA GLY A 31 3.41 8.99 16.07
C GLY A 31 2.07 9.66 16.41
N ASP A 32 1.84 10.88 15.89
CA ASP A 32 0.55 11.57 16.04
C ASP A 32 -0.58 10.76 15.40
N GLY A 33 -0.34 10.25 14.19
CA GLY A 33 -1.30 9.44 13.46
C GLY A 33 -1.62 8.12 14.16
N LEU A 34 -0.63 7.46 14.79
CA LEU A 34 -0.85 6.28 15.62
C LEU A 34 -1.66 6.60 16.87
N THR A 35 -1.46 7.76 17.50
CA THR A 35 -2.27 8.19 18.65
C THR A 35 -3.75 8.29 18.27
N GLU A 36 -4.05 8.90 17.12
CA GLU A 36 -5.43 8.96 16.63
C GLU A 36 -6.02 7.58 16.33
N PHE A 37 -5.22 6.70 15.73
CA PHE A 37 -5.62 5.31 15.48
C PHE A 37 -5.89 4.54 16.77
N ILE A 38 -5.09 4.75 17.83
CA ILE A 38 -5.32 4.15 19.15
C ILE A 38 -6.67 4.59 19.72
N GLU A 39 -7.02 5.86 19.60
CA GLU A 39 -8.33 6.36 20.07
C GLU A 39 -9.48 5.76 19.25
N PHE A 40 -9.34 5.64 17.93
CA PHE A 40 -10.30 4.91 17.09
C PHE A 40 -10.50 3.46 17.56
N LEU A 41 -9.41 2.74 17.89
CA LEU A 41 -9.50 1.37 18.40
C LEU A 41 -10.19 1.29 19.78
N ARG A 42 -9.94 2.27 20.67
CA ARG A 42 -10.57 2.34 22.00
C ARG A 42 -12.08 2.52 21.89
N GLU A 43 -12.52 3.41 20.99
CA GLU A 43 -13.93 3.59 20.70
C GLU A 43 -14.56 2.28 20.19
N ALA A 44 -13.93 1.62 19.21
CA ALA A 44 -14.38 0.33 18.69
C ALA A 44 -14.42 -0.78 19.77
N GLN A 45 -13.48 -0.78 20.71
CA GLN A 45 -13.45 -1.73 21.82
C GLN A 45 -14.63 -1.51 22.80
N SER A 46 -14.96 -0.25 23.08
CA SER A 46 -16.03 0.13 24.02
C SER A 46 -17.42 -0.37 23.58
N GLN A 47 -17.60 -0.56 22.27
CA GLN A 47 -18.85 -1.05 21.66
C GLN A 47 -19.06 -2.58 21.85
N LYS A 48 -18.25 -3.25 22.69
CA LYS A 48 -18.36 -4.67 23.09
C LYS A 48 -18.52 -5.65 21.92
N THR A 49 -17.69 -5.49 20.91
CA THR A 49 -17.61 -6.46 19.80
C THR A 49 -17.03 -7.80 20.28
N ASN A 50 -17.36 -8.90 19.60
CA ASN A 50 -16.76 -10.23 19.84
C ASN A 50 -15.22 -10.23 19.73
N SER A 51 -14.64 -9.16 19.17
CA SER A 51 -13.20 -8.97 18.96
C SER A 51 -12.51 -8.14 20.05
N SER A 52 -13.18 -7.85 21.18
CA SER A 52 -12.68 -6.94 22.22
C SER A 52 -11.27 -7.28 22.75
N GLN A 53 -10.94 -8.57 22.89
CA GLN A 53 -9.59 -8.99 23.31
C GLN A 53 -8.53 -8.73 22.24
N ILE A 54 -8.84 -8.99 20.96
CA ILE A 54 -7.93 -8.76 19.83
C ILE A 54 -7.64 -7.27 19.69
N ILE A 55 -8.68 -6.44 19.79
CA ILE A 55 -8.57 -4.98 19.75
C ILE A 55 -7.73 -4.48 20.94
N GLY A 56 -7.96 -5.02 22.15
CA GLY A 56 -7.18 -4.68 23.34
C GLY A 56 -5.69 -4.97 23.17
N ASN A 57 -5.34 -6.14 22.64
CA ASN A 57 -3.94 -6.49 22.36
C ASN A 57 -3.34 -5.54 21.31
N LEU A 58 -4.08 -5.22 20.25
CA LEU A 58 -3.61 -4.28 19.22
C LEU A 58 -3.38 -2.87 19.77
N ILE A 59 -4.24 -2.39 20.69
CA ILE A 59 -4.06 -1.11 21.37
C ILE A 59 -2.75 -1.10 22.17
N ILE A 60 -2.48 -2.14 22.95
CA ILE A 60 -1.25 -2.26 23.75
C ILE A 60 -0.02 -2.22 22.84
N ASP A 61 -0.04 -2.97 21.74
CA ASP A 61 1.06 -3.01 20.79
C ASP A 61 1.26 -1.66 20.07
N ALA A 62 0.16 -0.98 19.72
CA ALA A 62 0.21 0.33 19.07
C ALA A 62 0.78 1.42 19.99
N ILE A 63 0.44 1.40 21.28
CA ILE A 63 0.99 2.33 22.28
C ILE A 63 2.50 2.14 22.38
N LYS A 64 2.96 0.90 22.62
CA LYS A 64 4.39 0.58 22.70
C LYS A 64 5.14 1.02 21.45
N LEU A 65 4.54 0.78 20.28
CA LEU A 65 5.16 1.16 19.03
C LEU A 65 5.25 2.69 18.85
N SER A 66 4.21 3.43 19.21
CA SER A 66 4.19 4.88 19.11
C SER A 66 5.34 5.50 19.94
N GLU A 67 5.58 4.97 21.14
CA GLU A 67 6.69 5.40 22.00
C GLU A 67 8.06 5.15 21.36
N GLU A 68 8.27 3.96 20.78
CA GLU A 68 9.53 3.60 20.10
C GLU A 68 9.77 4.45 18.86
N LEU A 69 8.75 4.67 18.01
CA LEU A 69 8.89 5.39 16.74
C LEU A 69 9.31 6.85 16.91
N ASN A 70 9.00 7.48 18.05
CA ASN A 70 9.48 8.83 18.35
C ASN A 70 11.02 8.92 18.40
N SER A 71 11.71 7.79 18.57
CA SER A 71 13.18 7.73 18.63
C SER A 71 13.84 7.43 17.29
N TYR A 72 13.09 7.19 16.21
CA TYR A 72 13.65 6.80 14.91
C TYR A 72 13.28 7.76 13.78
N ALA A 73 14.22 7.90 12.85
CA ALA A 73 14.02 8.71 11.65
C ALA A 73 12.93 8.16 10.72
N SER A 74 12.69 6.83 10.75
CA SER A 74 11.55 6.19 10.12
C SER A 74 11.17 4.84 10.72
N PHE A 75 9.91 4.47 10.46
CA PHE A 75 9.39 3.17 10.81
C PHE A 75 10.17 2.06 10.05
N ASP A 76 10.63 2.30 8.81
CA ASP A 76 11.54 1.40 8.09
C ASP A 76 12.89 1.20 8.80
N THR A 77 13.44 2.27 9.36
CA THR A 77 14.69 2.22 10.14
C THR A 77 14.50 1.34 11.37
N PHE A 78 13.37 1.48 12.05
CA PHE A 78 13.04 0.64 13.20
C PHE A 78 12.85 -0.83 12.80
N ALA A 79 12.16 -1.09 11.69
CA ALA A 79 11.99 -2.44 11.13
C ALA A 79 13.35 -3.11 10.86
N LYS A 80 14.27 -2.38 10.21
CA LYS A 80 15.61 -2.90 9.91
C LYS A 80 16.42 -3.15 11.18
N LYS A 81 16.31 -2.30 12.20
CA LYS A 81 16.92 -2.55 13.52
C LYS A 81 16.43 -3.87 14.11
N LEU A 82 15.10 -4.09 14.18
CA LEU A 82 14.53 -5.31 14.74
C LEU A 82 15.00 -6.56 13.98
N TYR A 83 15.05 -6.47 12.64
CA TYR A 83 15.56 -7.53 11.79
C TYR A 83 17.04 -7.85 12.07
N LEU A 84 17.91 -6.83 12.09
CA LEU A 84 19.35 -7.01 12.33
C LEU A 84 19.64 -7.59 13.71
N LEU A 85 18.77 -7.33 14.70
CA LEU A 85 18.87 -7.90 16.04
C LEU A 85 18.24 -9.28 16.19
N GLY A 86 17.68 -9.86 15.11
CA GLY A 86 16.99 -11.16 15.17
C GLY A 86 15.70 -11.14 16.00
N LYS A 87 15.12 -9.96 16.23
CA LYS A 87 13.89 -9.75 17.03
C LYS A 87 12.63 -10.05 16.23
N VAL A 88 12.49 -11.32 15.82
CA VAL A 88 11.44 -11.77 14.89
C VAL A 88 10.03 -11.53 15.43
N ASN A 89 9.81 -11.77 16.73
CA ASN A 89 8.51 -11.59 17.35
C ASN A 89 8.10 -10.12 17.43
N GLU A 90 9.01 -9.24 17.84
CA GLU A 90 8.75 -7.80 17.87
C GLU A 90 8.54 -7.25 16.46
N LEU A 91 9.35 -7.70 15.49
CA LEU A 91 9.20 -7.32 14.08
C LEU A 91 7.83 -7.76 13.51
N THR A 92 7.34 -8.93 13.92
CA THR A 92 6.03 -9.45 13.55
C THR A 92 4.90 -8.58 14.13
N VAL A 93 4.95 -8.28 15.43
CA VAL A 93 3.98 -7.37 16.08
C VAL A 93 3.98 -5.99 15.41
N TYR A 94 5.17 -5.46 15.15
CA TYR A 94 5.37 -4.19 14.47
C TYR A 94 4.72 -4.15 13.08
N LYS A 95 4.97 -5.17 12.24
CA LYS A 95 4.34 -5.31 10.91
C LYS A 95 2.82 -5.31 11.00
N ARG A 96 2.24 -6.03 11.97
CA ARG A 96 0.78 -6.05 12.18
C ARG A 96 0.23 -4.67 12.50
N VAL A 97 0.82 -3.97 13.47
CA VAL A 97 0.35 -2.63 13.88
C VAL A 97 0.38 -1.66 12.70
N ILE A 98 1.52 -1.60 11.99
CA ILE A 98 1.68 -0.69 10.86
C ILE A 98 0.73 -1.04 9.70
N SER A 99 0.56 -2.32 9.38
CA SER A 99 -0.38 -2.76 8.34
C SER A 99 -1.81 -2.32 8.64
N THR A 100 -2.27 -2.57 9.88
CA THR A 100 -3.62 -2.23 10.29
C THR A 100 -3.81 -0.72 10.36
N TYR A 101 -2.80 0.02 10.81
CA TYR A 101 -2.81 1.48 10.82
C TYR A 101 -2.92 2.06 9.40
N ILE A 102 -2.12 1.58 8.44
CA ILE A 102 -2.18 2.03 7.05
C ILE A 102 -3.55 1.69 6.43
N LEU A 103 -4.10 0.51 6.76
CA LEU A 103 -5.45 0.15 6.31
C LEU A 103 -6.51 1.09 6.90
N TYR A 104 -6.41 1.42 8.19
CA TYR A 104 -7.25 2.44 8.82
C TYR A 104 -7.15 3.76 8.06
N CYS A 105 -5.94 4.21 7.72
CA CYS A 105 -5.77 5.44 6.94
C CYS A 105 -6.44 5.35 5.57
N ASN A 106 -6.25 4.24 4.84
CA ASN A 106 -6.87 4.05 3.52
C ASN A 106 -8.40 4.10 3.55
N LEU A 107 -9.02 3.64 4.65
CA LEU A 107 -10.47 3.50 4.78
C LEU A 107 -11.14 4.76 5.35
N PHE A 108 -10.50 5.41 6.32
CA PHE A 108 -11.15 6.43 7.15
C PHE A 108 -10.57 7.83 6.99
N LYS A 109 -9.41 7.99 6.33
CA LYS A 109 -8.83 9.31 6.08
C LYS A 109 -9.23 9.86 4.72
N PRO A 110 -9.26 11.20 4.57
CA PRO A 110 -9.41 11.81 3.26
C PRO A 110 -8.39 11.26 2.27
N ARG A 111 -8.85 10.91 1.07
CA ARG A 111 -8.01 10.39 -0.01
C ARG A 111 -7.15 11.51 -0.59
N ASP A 112 -5.86 11.24 -0.73
CA ASP A 112 -4.94 12.09 -1.46
C ASP A 112 -5.24 12.03 -2.97
N THR A 113 -5.46 13.18 -3.58
CA THR A 113 -5.90 13.28 -4.98
C THR A 113 -4.77 13.12 -5.99
N ARG A 114 -3.51 12.98 -5.57
CA ARG A 114 -2.39 12.94 -6.53
C ARG A 114 -2.34 11.68 -7.36
N TYR A 115 -2.77 10.55 -6.83
CA TYR A 115 -2.99 9.36 -7.67
C TYR A 115 -4.13 9.60 -8.66
N ASP A 116 -5.21 10.27 -8.25
CA ASP A 116 -6.31 10.61 -9.17
C ASP A 116 -5.82 11.50 -10.31
N LEU A 117 -5.05 12.54 -10.00
CA LEU A 117 -4.44 13.44 -10.99
C LEU A 117 -3.46 12.69 -11.90
N PHE A 118 -2.63 11.82 -11.34
CA PHE A 118 -1.70 11.01 -12.10
C PHE A 118 -2.43 10.11 -13.10
N PHE A 119 -3.39 9.31 -12.64
CA PHE A 119 -4.14 8.41 -13.52
C PHE A 119 -4.99 9.17 -14.53
N ALA A 120 -5.64 10.27 -14.15
CA ALA A 120 -6.36 11.13 -15.09
C ALA A 120 -5.45 11.71 -16.20
N SER A 121 -4.14 11.85 -15.95
CA SER A 121 -3.18 12.36 -16.95
C SER A 121 -2.65 11.30 -17.93
N ILE A 122 -2.74 10.02 -17.57
CA ILE A 122 -2.19 8.92 -18.40
C ILE A 122 -3.26 8.04 -19.03
N LEU A 123 -4.47 8.01 -18.47
CA LEU A 123 -5.62 7.30 -19.02
C LEU A 123 -6.28 8.13 -20.12
N ASP A 124 -6.81 7.47 -21.14
CA ASP A 124 -7.49 8.13 -22.26
C ASP A 124 -8.92 7.60 -22.44
N LYS A 125 -9.75 8.35 -23.15
CA LYS A 125 -11.14 7.99 -23.44
C LYS A 125 -11.23 7.27 -24.79
N GLY A 126 -11.57 5.98 -24.75
CA GLY A 126 -11.95 5.21 -25.92
C GLY A 126 -13.41 5.44 -26.32
N LYS A 127 -13.88 4.72 -27.35
CA LYS A 127 -15.26 4.83 -27.84
C LYS A 127 -16.30 4.39 -26.79
N ASN A 128 -16.03 3.26 -26.13
CA ASN A 128 -16.93 2.64 -25.14
C ASN A 128 -16.23 2.26 -23.83
N GLU A 129 -14.93 2.58 -23.69
CA GLU A 129 -14.10 2.13 -22.57
C GLU A 129 -13.03 3.18 -22.24
N ILE A 130 -12.42 3.05 -21.07
CA ILE A 130 -11.22 3.81 -20.69
C ILE A 130 -10.01 3.04 -21.20
N LEU A 131 -9.16 3.74 -21.96
CA LEU A 131 -7.94 3.18 -22.51
C LEU A 131 -6.81 3.31 -21.48
N ILE A 132 -6.16 2.19 -21.21
CA ILE A 132 -5.00 2.10 -20.33
C ILE A 132 -3.76 2.03 -21.22
N PRO A 133 -2.77 2.91 -21.02
CA PRO A 133 -1.54 2.89 -21.82
C PRO A 133 -0.72 1.63 -21.55
N ASP A 134 -0.32 0.93 -22.60
CA ASP A 134 0.55 -0.27 -22.55
C ASP A 134 2.05 0.09 -22.47
N ASN A 135 2.38 1.37 -22.66
CA ASN A 135 3.73 1.90 -22.65
C ASN A 135 4.09 2.64 -21.35
N VAL A 136 3.20 2.62 -20.35
CA VAL A 136 3.44 3.23 -19.03
C VAL A 136 3.57 2.13 -17.99
N ASN A 137 4.58 2.25 -17.13
CA ASN A 137 4.75 1.45 -15.93
C ASN A 137 4.81 2.36 -14.71
N LEU A 138 4.38 1.84 -13.57
CA LEU A 138 4.46 2.50 -12.28
C LEU A 138 5.24 1.62 -11.31
N ILE A 139 6.25 2.19 -10.65
CA ILE A 139 6.94 1.61 -9.51
C ILE A 139 6.66 2.50 -8.31
N THR A 140 6.26 1.90 -7.19
CA THR A 140 6.06 2.62 -5.93
C THR A 140 6.65 1.84 -4.78
N TRP A 141 7.19 2.58 -3.80
CA TRP A 141 7.63 2.01 -2.52
C TRP A 141 6.65 2.29 -1.38
N ASN A 142 5.48 2.83 -1.71
CA ASN A 142 4.45 3.12 -0.73
C ASN A 142 3.70 1.83 -0.37
N TYR A 143 3.51 1.64 0.93
CA TYR A 143 2.78 0.51 1.47
C TYR A 143 1.26 0.62 1.28
N ASP A 144 0.73 1.82 1.02
CA ASP A 144 -0.71 2.03 0.94
C ASP A 144 -1.36 1.49 -0.36
N ARG A 145 -2.68 1.58 -0.40
CA ARG A 145 -3.51 1.11 -1.52
C ARG A 145 -4.10 2.26 -2.34
N LEU A 146 -3.60 3.50 -2.17
CA LEU A 146 -4.23 4.67 -2.77
C LEU A 146 -4.15 4.65 -4.30
N ALA A 147 -3.08 4.08 -4.87
CA ALA A 147 -2.98 3.86 -6.31
C ALA A 147 -4.12 2.95 -6.82
N ASP A 148 -4.29 1.79 -6.19
CA ASP A 148 -5.31 0.80 -6.52
C ASP A 148 -6.73 1.38 -6.35
N ILE A 149 -6.96 2.11 -5.26
CA ILE A 149 -8.25 2.75 -4.93
C ILE A 149 -8.57 3.84 -5.95
N SER A 150 -7.59 4.63 -6.37
CA SER A 150 -7.75 5.67 -7.37
C SER A 150 -8.14 5.07 -8.72
N LEU A 151 -7.45 4.01 -9.18
CA LEU A 151 -7.79 3.32 -10.41
C LEU A 151 -9.18 2.67 -10.37
N GLN A 152 -9.53 1.97 -9.29
CA GLN A 152 -10.88 1.42 -9.10
C GLN A 152 -11.96 2.51 -9.22
N SER A 153 -11.70 3.67 -8.61
CA SER A 153 -12.61 4.81 -8.65
C SER A 153 -12.78 5.37 -10.07
N ILE A 154 -11.71 5.47 -10.86
CA ILE A 154 -11.77 6.00 -12.23
C ILE A 154 -12.40 4.99 -13.18
N LEU A 155 -12.01 3.71 -13.08
CA LEU A 155 -12.52 2.63 -13.90
C LEU A 155 -13.93 2.17 -13.50
N SER A 156 -14.45 2.66 -12.36
CA SER A 156 -15.74 2.26 -11.79
C SER A 156 -15.85 0.74 -11.63
N CYS A 157 -14.79 0.13 -11.09
CA CYS A 157 -14.67 -1.32 -10.93
C CYS A 157 -14.30 -1.70 -9.49
N ASP A 158 -14.59 -2.95 -9.12
CA ASP A 158 -14.15 -3.51 -7.84
C ASP A 158 -12.71 -4.06 -7.91
N SER A 159 -12.18 -4.53 -6.77
CA SER A 159 -10.81 -5.04 -6.70
C SER A 159 -10.58 -6.32 -7.52
N PHE A 160 -11.61 -7.14 -7.74
CA PHE A 160 -11.49 -8.35 -8.56
C PHE A 160 -11.42 -7.98 -10.04
N GLN A 161 -12.27 -7.05 -10.46
CA GLN A 161 -12.29 -6.48 -11.82
C GLN A 161 -11.03 -5.66 -12.13
N LEU A 162 -10.40 -5.02 -11.14
CA LEU A 162 -9.15 -4.29 -11.35
C LEU A 162 -8.03 -5.21 -11.89
N ASN A 163 -8.01 -6.48 -11.48
CA ASN A 163 -6.99 -7.44 -11.91
C ASN A 163 -7.05 -7.77 -13.40
N SER A 164 -8.15 -7.47 -14.11
CA SER A 164 -8.22 -7.61 -15.57
C SER A 164 -7.65 -6.40 -16.32
N HIS A 165 -7.32 -5.31 -15.61
CA HIS A 165 -6.89 -4.03 -16.19
C HIS A 165 -5.45 -3.67 -15.82
N VAL A 166 -4.93 -4.25 -14.74
CA VAL A 166 -3.65 -3.88 -14.15
C VAL A 166 -2.90 -5.14 -13.72
N ASN A 167 -1.64 -5.25 -14.12
CA ASN A 167 -0.74 -6.23 -13.51
C ASN A 167 -0.17 -5.60 -12.22
N LEU A 168 -0.78 -5.97 -11.09
CA LEU A 168 -0.29 -5.62 -9.76
C LEU A 168 0.77 -6.64 -9.33
N PHE A 169 2.02 -6.18 -9.22
CA PHE A 169 3.15 -6.96 -8.72
C PHE A 169 3.53 -6.47 -7.34
N ASN A 170 3.40 -7.32 -6.33
CA ASN A 170 4.09 -7.14 -5.06
C ASN A 170 5.44 -7.87 -5.13
N ASN A 171 6.38 -7.54 -4.24
CA ASN A 171 7.74 -8.10 -4.24
C ASN A 171 7.80 -9.66 -4.21
N TYR A 172 6.70 -10.32 -3.87
CA TYR A 172 6.57 -11.79 -3.78
C TYR A 172 5.91 -12.43 -5.01
N ASP A 173 5.30 -11.64 -5.91
CA ASP A 173 4.62 -12.13 -7.12
C ASP A 173 5.56 -12.24 -8.32
N LEU A 174 6.86 -11.93 -8.17
CA LEU A 174 7.83 -11.96 -9.27
C LEU A 174 8.18 -13.39 -9.71
N GLU A 175 7.91 -14.41 -8.89
CA GLU A 175 8.16 -15.82 -9.20
C GLU A 175 6.92 -16.59 -9.65
N VAL A 176 5.71 -16.02 -9.47
CA VAL A 176 4.50 -16.64 -10.00
C VAL A 176 4.40 -16.24 -11.47
N GLU A 177 4.38 -17.22 -12.37
CA GLU A 177 3.95 -17.04 -13.78
C GLU A 177 2.49 -16.56 -13.81
N LYS A 178 2.22 -15.33 -13.39
CA LYS A 178 1.00 -14.65 -13.78
C LYS A 178 1.12 -14.50 -15.29
N LYS A 179 0.17 -15.09 -16.02
CA LYS A 179 -0.08 -14.71 -17.42
C LYS A 179 -0.23 -13.19 -17.43
N SER A 180 0.85 -12.48 -17.78
CA SER A 180 0.82 -11.04 -17.92
C SER A 180 -0.26 -10.74 -18.94
N ILE A 181 -1.26 -9.95 -18.54
CA ILE A 181 -2.29 -9.54 -19.49
C ILE A 181 -1.60 -8.56 -20.43
N GLU A 182 -1.51 -8.93 -21.71
CA GLU A 182 -0.96 -8.03 -22.72
C GLU A 182 -1.77 -6.72 -22.75
N ASN A 183 -1.09 -5.59 -22.94
CA ASN A 183 -1.69 -4.26 -23.00
C ASN A 183 -2.35 -3.77 -21.70
N THR A 184 -1.77 -4.09 -20.54
CA THR A 184 -2.20 -3.57 -19.23
C THR A 184 -1.12 -2.73 -18.56
N LEU A 185 -1.54 -1.83 -17.68
CA LEU A 185 -0.64 -1.05 -16.84
C LEU A 185 0.05 -1.97 -15.82
N ASN A 186 1.37 -1.89 -15.75
CA ASN A 186 2.13 -2.60 -14.72
C ASN A 186 2.36 -1.68 -13.52
N ILE A 187 1.97 -2.14 -12.33
CA ILE A 187 2.22 -1.45 -11.06
C ILE A 187 3.03 -2.37 -10.16
N VAL A 188 4.26 -1.96 -9.85
CA VAL A 188 5.17 -2.71 -8.99
C VAL A 188 5.27 -2.02 -7.62
N LYS A 189 4.88 -2.74 -6.56
CA LYS A 189 5.03 -2.31 -5.16
C LYS A 189 6.24 -2.98 -4.55
N ILE A 190 7.38 -2.30 -4.62
CA ILE A 190 8.68 -2.90 -4.23
C ILE A 190 8.72 -3.25 -2.75
N ASN A 191 8.05 -2.47 -1.90
CA ASN A 191 8.04 -2.68 -0.46
C ASN A 191 6.94 -3.63 0.04
N GLY A 192 6.17 -4.21 -0.87
CA GLY A 192 4.89 -4.85 -0.56
C GLY A 192 3.78 -3.83 -0.31
N ALA A 193 2.62 -4.32 0.13
CA ALA A 193 1.44 -3.49 0.37
C ALA A 193 0.76 -3.88 1.69
N ALA A 194 0.32 -2.88 2.45
CA ALA A 194 -0.51 -3.06 3.62
C ALA A 194 -1.86 -3.69 3.23
N GLY A 195 -2.28 -4.69 3.99
CA GLY A 195 -3.54 -5.41 3.73
C GLY A 195 -3.47 -6.39 2.55
N ALA A 196 -2.32 -6.57 1.90
CA ALA A 196 -2.09 -7.70 0.99
C ALA A 196 -1.82 -8.96 1.82
N PHE A 197 -2.87 -9.51 2.42
CA PHE A 197 -2.85 -10.86 2.98
C PHE A 197 -3.49 -11.79 1.95
N ILE A 198 -2.69 -12.65 1.33
CA ILE A 198 -3.15 -13.69 0.40
C ILE A 198 -3.06 -15.02 1.15
N ASP A 199 -4.19 -15.71 1.24
CA ASP A 199 -4.46 -17.09 1.68
C ASP A 199 -3.50 -17.87 2.61
N ASN A 200 -4.09 -18.33 3.73
CA ASN A 200 -3.86 -19.56 4.51
C ASN A 200 -2.46 -19.97 5.01
N GLU A 201 -1.37 -19.27 4.71
CA GLU A 201 -0.14 -19.34 5.50
C GLU A 201 0.28 -17.95 5.97
N ILE A 202 0.18 -17.72 7.27
CA ILE A 202 0.57 -16.48 7.93
C ILE A 202 2.10 -16.35 7.83
N ASN A 203 2.61 -15.70 6.78
CA ASN A 203 3.93 -15.10 6.83
C ASN A 203 3.81 -13.60 7.05
N MET A 204 3.82 -13.23 8.32
CA MET A 204 4.03 -11.83 8.76
C MET A 204 5.45 -11.33 8.43
N ARG A 205 6.20 -11.99 7.54
CA ARG A 205 7.54 -11.60 7.11
C ARG A 205 7.52 -10.53 6.01
N ASP A 206 6.35 -10.10 5.54
CA ASP A 206 6.30 -9.58 4.16
C ASP A 206 5.93 -8.09 4.01
N LEU A 207 5.55 -7.40 5.09
CA LEU A 207 5.68 -5.94 5.14
C LEU A 207 7.12 -5.57 5.48
N PHE A 208 7.68 -4.59 4.77
CA PHE A 208 9.07 -4.11 4.84
C PHE A 208 10.03 -5.00 4.06
N ILE A 209 10.66 -4.41 3.03
CA ILE A 209 11.91 -4.95 2.49
C ILE A 209 12.91 -4.92 3.64
N THR A 210 13.14 -6.06 4.25
CA THR A 210 14.46 -6.36 4.79
C THR A 210 15.21 -7.05 3.65
N PRO A 211 16.26 -6.43 3.08
CA PRO A 211 17.21 -7.19 2.29
C PRO A 211 17.85 -8.26 3.17
#